data_AF-A0A7K1AUJ9-F1
#
_entry.id   AF-A0A7K1AUJ9-F1
#
_cell.length_a   1.000
_cell.length_b   1.000
_cell.length_c   1.000
_cell.angle_alpha   90.00
_cell.angle_beta   90.00
_cell.angle_gamma   90.00
#
_symmetry.space_group_name_H-M   'P 1'
#
loop_
_entity.id
_entity.type
_entity.pdbx_description
1 polymer ?
#
loop_
_entity_poly.entity_id
_entity_poly.type
_entity_poly.pdbx_seq_one_letter_code
_entity_poly.pdbx_strand_id
1 'polypeptide(L)' 'MEVSRETLIARHFPDVERVHAYAKFLETAGIERGLIGPREADRIWERHILNCLPVTT' A
#
# COMPACT_ATOMS: atom_id res chain seq x y z
N MET A 1 0.80 -14.27 16.16
CA MET A 1 -0.56 -14.06 15.65
C MET A 1 -0.42 -13.22 14.40
N GLU A 2 -0.63 -13.81 13.23
CA GLU A 2 -0.53 -13.07 11.96
C GLU A 2 -1.75 -12.14 11.89
N VAL A 3 -1.50 -10.83 11.94
CA VAL A 3 -2.57 -9.82 11.89
C VAL A 3 -2.84 -9.52 10.42
N SER A 4 -4.10 -9.54 10.02
CA SER A 4 -4.46 -9.28 8.62
C SER A 4 -4.06 -7.87 8.20
N ARG A 5 -3.78 -7.71 6.90
CA ARG A 5 -3.48 -6.42 6.27
C ARG A 5 -4.57 -5.38 6.55
N GLU A 6 -5.82 -5.79 6.47
CA GLU A 6 -7.01 -4.95 6.70
C GLU A 6 -7.02 -4.42 8.13
N THR A 7 -6.66 -5.26 9.09
CA THR A 7 -6.57 -4.86 10.51
C THR A 7 -5.44 -3.85 10.72
N LEU A 8 -4.29 -4.04 10.07
CA LEU A 8 -3.16 -3.12 10.16
C LEU A 8 -3.51 -1.75 9.57
N ILE A 9 -4.08 -1.70 8.37
CA ILE A 9 -4.40 -0.42 7.74
C ILE A 9 -5.50 0.33 8.49
N ALA A 10 -6.53 -0.36 8.99
CA ALA A 10 -7.61 0.27 9.75
C ALA A 10 -7.13 0.87 11.08
N ARG A 11 -6.04 0.32 11.65
CA ARG A 11 -5.44 0.86 12.87
C ARG A 11 -4.61 2.12 12.62
N HIS A 12 -3.90 2.17 11.49
CA HIS A 12 -2.85 3.17 11.25
C HIS A 12 -3.27 4.29 10.31
N PHE A 13 -4.23 4.05 9.42
CA PHE A 13 -4.68 5.04 8.45
C PHE A 13 -6.13 5.44 8.74
N PRO A 14 -6.45 6.75 8.73
CA PRO A 14 -7.80 7.24 9.01
C PRO A 14 -8.81 6.94 7.89
N ASP A 15 -8.32 6.65 6.68
CA ASP A 15 -9.13 6.44 5.47
C ASP A 15 -8.65 5.20 4.73
N VAL A 16 -9.25 4.05 5.04
CA VAL A 16 -8.88 2.73 4.49
C VAL A 16 -9.14 2.65 2.99
N GLU A 17 -10.25 3.22 2.51
CA GLU A 17 -10.60 3.22 1.09
C GLU A 17 -9.56 3.97 0.25
N ARG A 18 -9.05 5.09 0.77
CA ARG A 18 -7.97 5.82 0.11
C ARG A 18 -6.68 5.02 0.03
N VAL A 19 -6.35 4.22 1.04
CA VAL A 19 -5.16 3.35 1.01
C VAL A 19 -5.30 2.32 -0.11
N HIS A 20 -6.46 1.69 -0.26
CA HIS A 20 -6.73 0.75 -1.36
C HIS A 20 -6.70 1.43 -2.73
N ALA A 21 -7.31 2.62 -2.85
CA ALA A 21 -7.27 3.39 -4.09
C ALA A 21 -5.84 3.78 -4.47
N TYR A 22 -5.01 4.13 -3.49
CA TYR A 22 -3.60 4.45 -3.71
C TYR A 22 -2.79 3.22 -4.11
N ALA A 23 -2.99 2.07 -3.48
CA ALA A 23 -2.36 0.81 -3.90
C ALA A 23 -2.71 0.47 -5.35
N LYS A 24 -4.00 0.54 -5.72
CA LYS A 24 -4.46 0.31 -7.11
C LYS A 24 -3.86 1.31 -8.09
N PHE A 25 -3.74 2.58 -7.70
CA PHE A 25 -3.07 3.59 -8.52
C PHE A 25 -1.61 3.21 -8.78
N LEU A 26 -0.87 2.80 -7.74
CA LEU A 26 0.52 2.40 -7.85
C LEU A 26 0.71 1.16 -8.75
N GLU A 27 -0.21 0.18 -8.64
CA GLU A 27 -0.23 -1.05 -9.45
C GLU A 27 -0.57 -0.80 -10.94
N THR A 28 -1.12 0.36 -11.27
CA THR A 28 -1.58 0.69 -12.63
C THR A 28 -0.83 1.88 -13.18
N ALA A 29 -1.38 3.07 -12.98
CA ALA A 29 -0.84 4.31 -13.51
C ALA A 29 0.52 4.68 -12.91
N GLY A 30 0.84 4.17 -11.71
CA GLY A 30 2.17 4.26 -11.11
C GLY A 30 3.24 3.52 -11.93
N ILE A 31 2.90 2.38 -12.52
CA ILE A 31 3.80 1.64 -13.42
C ILE A 31 3.92 2.35 -14.76
N GLU A 32 2.80 2.76 -15.36
CA GLU A 32 2.78 3.46 -16.66
C GLU A 32 3.61 4.75 -16.64
N ARG A 33 3.62 5.44 -15.49
CA ARG A 33 4.36 6.70 -15.29
C ARG A 33 5.79 6.51 -14.75
N GLY A 34 6.22 5.27 -14.52
CA GLY A 34 7.57 4.96 -14.02
C GLY A 34 7.81 5.26 -12.54
N LEU A 35 6.75 5.42 -11.73
CA LEU A 35 6.85 5.56 -10.27
C LEU A 35 7.16 4.23 -9.58
N ILE A 36 6.63 3.15 -10.14
CA ILE A 36 6.79 1.78 -9.65
C ILE A 36 7.29 0.89 -10.80
N GLY A 37 8.26 0.02 -10.51
CA GLY A 37 8.72 -0.95 -11.51
C GLY A 37 7.65 -2.02 -11.76
N PRO A 38 7.50 -2.54 -12.99
CA PRO A 38 6.45 -3.53 -13.31
C PRO A 38 6.53 -4.82 -12.49
N ARG A 39 7.71 -5.17 -11.97
CA ARG A 39 7.93 -6.33 -11.09
C ARG A 39 7.49 -6.11 -9.65
N GLU A 40 7.26 -4.86 -9.26
CA GLU A 40 6.88 -4.51 -7.88
C GLU A 40 5.37 -4.52 -7.68
N ALA A 41 4.56 -4.67 -8.75
CA ALA A 41 3.09 -4.67 -8.69
C ALA A 41 2.56 -5.63 -7.62
N ASP A 42 2.99 -6.89 -7.65
CA ASP A 42 2.55 -7.94 -6.73
C ASP A 42 3.09 -7.77 -5.28
N ARG A 43 3.91 -6.74 -5.04
CA ARG A 43 4.60 -6.49 -3.76
C ARG A 43 4.30 -5.11 -3.18
N ILE A 44 3.35 -4.38 -3.76
CA ILE A 44 3.04 -3.00 -3.37
C ILE A 44 2.69 -2.90 -1.89
N TRP A 45 1.96 -3.88 -1.38
CA TRP A 45 1.55 -3.89 0.02
C TRP A 45 2.72 -4.05 0.97
N GLU A 46 3.59 -5.03 0.76
CA GLU A 46 4.70 -5.31 1.67
C GLU A 46 5.79 -4.25 1.58
N ARG A 47 6.07 -3.71 0.38
CA ARG A 47 7.22 -2.81 0.16
C ARG A 47 6.89 -1.33 0.22
N HIS A 48 5.66 -0.94 -0.12
CA HIS A 48 5.29 0.46 -0.25
C HIS A 48 4.24 0.89 0.78
N ILE A 49 3.19 0.11 1.00
CA ILE A 49 2.13 0.50 1.94
C ILE A 49 2.50 0.17 3.38
N LEU A 50 2.73 -1.12 3.69
CA LEU A 50 3.00 -1.58 5.06
C LEU A 50 4.36 -1.12 5.58
N ASN A 51 5.32 -0.89 4.68
CA ASN A 51 6.63 -0.33 5.03
C ASN A 51 6.55 1.12 5.56
N CYS A 52 5.45 1.83 5.32
CA CYS A 52 5.23 3.19 5.83
C CYS A 52 4.48 3.22 7.17
N LEU A 53 4.00 2.10 7.70
CA LEU A 53 3.31 2.08 9.00
C LEU A 53 4.10 2.76 10.14
N PRO A 54 5.43 2.63 10.24
CA PRO A 54 6.19 3.24 11.35
C PRO A 54 6.12 4.77 11.42
N VAL A 55 5.69 5.47 10.35
CA VAL A 55 5.59 6.94 10.32
C VAL A 55 4.15 7.46 10.47
N THR A 56 3.21 6.58 10.83
CA THR A 56 1.78 6.93 11.00
C THR A 56 1.42 7.36 12.43
N THR A 57 2.41 7.46 13.33
CA THR A 57 2.27 7.88 14.74
C THR A 57 2.60 9.36 14.89
#